data_AF-A0A8T5TQY8-F1
#
_entry.id   AF-A0A8T5TQY8-F1
#
_cell.length_a   1.000
_cell.length_b   1.000
_cell.length_c   1.000
_cell.angle_alpha   90.00
_cell.angle_beta   90.00
_cell.angle_gamma   90.00
#
_symmetry.space_group_name_H-M   'P 1'
#
loop_
_entity.id
_entity.type
_entity.pdbx_description
1 polymer ?
#
loop_
_entity_poly.entity_id
_entity_poly.type
_entity_poly.pdbx_seq_one_letter_code
_entity_poly.pdbx_strand_id
1 'polypeptide(L)'
;MELYQYMGYELLEKIKNKEITVQDVVQSTYDRIESTDHLLHSYVTLSKNTALEKAKEHDLNLKNSKNIGRLYGLTLANKDLICVSGFPTTCGSKILEGFRPPYNAFVIDSLIKEGAIHIGNTNMDEFAMGGSTENSCYGPTYNPWDLTRVPGGSSGGSASAVASGQSIFALGSDTGGSIRCPAAFCGVVGLK
;
A
#
# COMPACT_ATOMS: atom_id res chain seq x y z
N MET A 1 14.03 -10.54 9.05
CA MET A 1 13.56 -9.80 10.23
C MET A 1 12.15 -9.35 9.94
N GLU A 2 11.21 -9.46 10.87
CA GLU A 2 9.80 -9.10 10.66
C GLU A 2 9.60 -7.58 10.80
N LEU A 3 10.20 -6.80 9.88
CA LEU A 3 10.21 -5.34 9.97
C LEU A 3 8.83 -4.72 9.83
N TYR A 4 7.89 -5.46 9.25
CA TYR A 4 6.49 -5.07 9.10
C TYR A 4 5.71 -4.96 10.43
N GLN A 5 6.28 -5.42 11.57
CA GLN A 5 5.66 -5.28 12.90
C GLN A 5 5.97 -3.94 13.58
N TYR A 6 6.96 -3.20 13.09
CA TYR A 6 7.33 -1.90 13.66
C TYR A 6 6.40 -0.80 13.17
N MET A 7 6.18 0.19 14.03
CA MET A 7 5.49 1.41 13.64
C MET A 7 6.37 2.22 12.68
N GLY A 8 5.75 3.01 11.80
CA GLY A 8 6.49 3.80 10.80
C GLY A 8 7.56 4.73 11.41
N TYR A 9 7.29 5.33 12.58
CA TYR A 9 8.28 6.17 13.25
C TYR A 9 9.49 5.38 13.78
N GLU A 10 9.29 4.13 14.19
CA GLU A 10 10.37 3.26 14.68
C GLU A 10 11.27 2.85 13.52
N LEU A 11 10.68 2.49 12.37
CA LEU A 11 11.44 2.19 11.16
C LEU A 11 12.26 3.40 10.70
N LEU A 12 11.69 4.60 10.72
CA LEU A 12 12.43 5.83 10.39
C LEU A 12 13.64 6.04 11.29
N GLU A 13 13.49 5.87 12.60
CA GLU A 13 14.62 6.00 13.54
C GLU A 13 15.69 4.92 13.29
N LYS A 14 15.29 3.68 13.05
CA LYS A 14 16.23 2.59 12.72
C LYS A 14 17.00 2.83 11.43
N ILE A 15 16.33 3.36 10.40
CA ILE A 15 16.97 3.75 9.13
C ILE A 15 17.96 4.89 9.37
N LYS A 16 17.58 5.93 10.11
CA LYS A 16 18.47 7.08 10.45
C LYS A 16 19.70 6.62 11.21
N ASN A 17 19.52 5.70 12.16
CA ASN A 17 20.61 5.12 12.95
C ASN A 17 21.44 4.08 12.19
N LYS A 18 21.06 3.76 10.95
CA LYS A 18 21.72 2.75 10.10
C LYS A 18 21.71 1.35 10.73
N GLU A 19 20.71 1.06 11.55
CA GLU A 19 20.45 -0.27 12.11
C GLU A 19 19.86 -1.21 11.06
N ILE A 20 19.10 -0.64 10.12
CA ILE A 20 18.49 -1.31 8.97
C ILE A 20 18.60 -0.40 7.73
N THR A 21 18.42 -0.98 6.56
CA THR A 21 18.36 -0.27 5.28
C THR A 21 16.93 -0.14 4.76
N VAL A 22 16.69 0.77 3.81
CA VAL A 22 15.40 0.86 3.11
C VAL A 22 15.14 -0.42 2.31
N GLN A 23 16.19 -1.02 1.73
CA GLN A 23 16.08 -2.33 1.09
C GLN A 23 15.59 -3.41 2.05
N ASP A 24 16.05 -3.44 3.31
CA ASP A 24 15.57 -4.42 4.29
C ASP A 24 14.06 -4.26 4.55
N VAL A 25 13.58 -3.02 4.67
CA VAL A 25 12.15 -2.71 4.88
C VAL A 25 11.31 -3.14 3.68
N VAL A 26 11.73 -2.79 2.47
CA VAL A 26 11.00 -3.13 1.25
C VAL A 26 11.02 -4.64 1.00
N GLN A 27 12.16 -5.30 1.21
CA GLN A 27 12.27 -6.75 1.08
C GLN A 27 11.37 -7.47 2.09
N SER A 28 11.44 -7.07 3.38
CA SER A 28 10.57 -7.64 4.41
C SER A 28 9.08 -7.47 4.11
N THR A 29 8.71 -6.39 3.42
CA THR A 29 7.33 -6.13 3.02
C THR A 29 6.89 -7.08 1.90
N TYR A 30 7.72 -7.28 0.87
CA TYR A 30 7.40 -8.24 -0.19
C TYR A 30 7.41 -9.69 0.29
N ASP A 31 8.31 -10.06 1.19
CA ASP A 31 8.32 -11.40 1.82
C ASP A 31 6.98 -11.64 2.57
N ARG A 32 6.46 -10.60 3.24
CA ARG A 32 5.16 -10.66 3.91
C ARG A 32 4.01 -10.79 2.92
N ILE A 33 4.03 -10.02 1.83
CA ILE A 33 3.02 -10.12 0.75
C ILE A 33 3.02 -11.53 0.17
N GLU A 34 4.17 -12.07 -0.22
CA GLU A 34 4.29 -13.40 -0.81
C GLU A 34 3.73 -14.50 0.10
N SER A 35 4.00 -14.40 1.40
CA SER A 35 3.53 -15.39 2.38
C SER A 35 2.03 -15.28 2.74
N THR A 36 1.34 -14.19 2.41
CA THR A 36 -0.03 -13.94 2.91
C THR A 36 -1.06 -13.57 1.85
N ASP A 37 -0.67 -12.92 0.75
CA ASP A 37 -1.63 -12.29 -0.15
C ASP A 37 -2.43 -13.28 -0.99
N HIS A 38 -1.92 -14.50 -1.16
CA HIS A 38 -2.68 -15.59 -1.78
C HIS A 38 -3.94 -15.99 -0.99
N LEU A 39 -4.02 -15.62 0.31
CA LEU A 39 -5.20 -15.81 1.16
C LEU A 39 -6.05 -14.54 1.25
N LEU A 40 -5.42 -13.37 1.28
CA LEU A 40 -6.09 -12.10 1.57
C LEU A 40 -6.56 -11.38 0.32
N HIS A 41 -5.83 -11.52 -0.78
CA HIS A 41 -6.07 -10.86 -2.05
C HIS A 41 -6.22 -9.34 -1.88
N SER A 42 -5.28 -8.73 -1.15
CA SER A 42 -5.26 -7.29 -0.86
C SER A 42 -4.76 -6.48 -2.05
N TYR A 43 -3.97 -7.06 -2.96
CA TYR A 43 -3.36 -6.36 -4.09
C TYR A 43 -3.91 -6.82 -5.45
N VAL A 44 -4.04 -5.87 -6.37
CA VAL A 44 -4.30 -6.13 -7.80
C VAL A 44 -2.99 -6.21 -8.58
N THR A 45 -2.03 -5.35 -8.26
CA THR A 45 -0.75 -5.29 -8.97
C THR A 45 0.36 -4.82 -8.02
N LEU A 46 1.52 -5.48 -8.08
CA LEU A 46 2.70 -5.16 -7.29
C LEU A 46 3.74 -4.41 -8.13
N SER A 47 4.52 -3.52 -7.51
CA SER A 47 5.58 -2.71 -8.13
C SER A 47 6.99 -3.21 -7.78
N LYS A 48 7.15 -4.52 -7.50
CA LYS A 48 8.35 -5.13 -6.88
C LYS A 48 9.69 -4.63 -7.41
N ASN A 49 9.89 -4.68 -8.72
CA ASN A 49 11.16 -4.28 -9.33
C ASN A 49 11.46 -2.79 -9.08
N THR A 50 10.50 -1.91 -9.39
CA THR A 50 10.64 -0.47 -9.19
C THR A 50 10.79 -0.10 -7.71
N ALA A 51 10.07 -0.76 -6.81
CA ALA A 51 10.17 -0.54 -5.38
C ALA A 51 11.57 -0.90 -4.84
N LEU A 52 12.14 -2.03 -5.26
CA LEU A 52 13.50 -2.44 -4.88
C LEU A 52 14.58 -1.52 -5.47
N GLU A 53 14.39 -1.02 -6.69
CA GLU A 53 15.27 -0.01 -7.30
C GLU A 53 15.22 1.30 -6.50
N LYS A 54 14.03 1.78 -6.13
CA LYS A 54 13.88 2.99 -5.30
C LYS A 54 14.46 2.83 -3.90
N ALA A 55 14.34 1.64 -3.31
CA ALA A 55 14.98 1.33 -2.03
C ALA A 55 16.51 1.49 -2.11
N LYS A 56 17.13 0.94 -3.17
CA LYS A 56 18.57 1.11 -3.44
C LYS A 56 18.97 2.57 -3.61
N GLU A 57 18.19 3.34 -4.38
CA GLU A 57 18.43 4.77 -4.55
C GLU A 57 18.37 5.51 -3.19
N HIS A 58 17.42 5.17 -2.33
CA HIS A 58 17.30 5.76 -1.00
C HIS A 58 18.49 5.40 -0.10
N ASP A 59 18.92 4.15 -0.07
CA ASP A 59 20.10 3.74 0.71
C ASP A 59 21.39 4.45 0.26
N LEU A 60 21.54 4.69 -1.05
CA LEU A 60 22.68 5.46 -1.58
C LEU A 60 22.61 6.93 -1.18
N ASN A 61 21.42 7.53 -1.25
CA ASN A 61 21.21 8.95 -0.93
C ASN A 61 21.33 9.24 0.57
N LEU A 62 20.96 8.29 1.43
CA LEU A 62 21.07 8.41 2.90
C LEU A 62 22.53 8.64 3.33
N LYS A 63 23.51 8.08 2.63
CA LYS A 63 24.94 8.29 2.91
C LYS A 63 25.37 9.76 2.78
N ASN A 64 24.67 10.52 1.92
CA ASN A 64 25.05 11.86 1.52
C ASN A 64 24.12 12.95 2.07
N SER A 65 22.99 12.59 2.68
CA SER A 65 21.95 13.55 3.09
C SER A 65 21.77 13.60 4.61
N LYS A 66 21.74 14.82 5.16
CA LYS A 66 21.41 15.07 6.58
C LYS A 66 19.91 15.21 6.84
N ASN A 67 19.10 15.40 5.80
CA ASN A 67 17.65 15.57 5.92
C ASN A 67 16.95 14.59 4.98
N ILE A 68 16.20 13.66 5.55
CA ILE A 68 15.38 12.70 4.82
C ILE A 68 13.91 13.08 5.00
N GLY A 69 13.08 12.79 4.00
CA GLY A 69 11.65 13.10 4.06
C GLY A 69 10.94 12.37 5.19
N ARG A 70 9.72 12.81 5.53
CA ARG A 70 8.97 12.29 6.69
C ARG A 70 8.51 10.85 6.55
N LEU A 71 8.57 10.29 5.35
CA LEU A 71 8.14 8.93 5.02
C LEU A 71 9.28 8.11 4.41
N TYR A 72 10.53 8.52 4.64
CA TYR A 72 11.69 7.96 3.97
C TYR A 72 11.80 6.44 4.16
N GLY A 73 11.68 5.70 3.05
CA GLY A 73 11.74 4.25 3.02
C GLY A 73 10.50 3.54 3.56
N LEU A 74 9.47 4.27 4.00
CA LEU A 74 8.22 3.66 4.43
C LEU A 74 7.42 3.19 3.23
N THR A 75 6.87 1.98 3.33
CA THR A 75 6.12 1.36 2.26
C THR A 75 4.68 1.88 2.22
N LEU A 76 4.22 2.17 1.00
CA LEU A 76 2.88 2.67 0.67
C LEU A 76 2.12 1.63 -0.14
N ALA A 77 0.98 1.18 0.38
CA ALA A 77 -0.05 0.50 -0.40
C ALA A 77 -1.04 1.53 -0.96
N ASN A 78 -1.23 1.57 -2.28
CA ASN A 78 -2.05 2.59 -2.92
C ASN A 78 -3.41 2.01 -3.31
N LYS A 79 -4.55 2.64 -3.01
CA LYS A 79 -5.84 2.17 -3.58
C LYS A 79 -5.78 2.23 -5.10
N ASP A 80 -6.28 1.20 -5.79
CA ASP A 80 -6.32 1.12 -7.26
C ASP A 80 -7.29 2.12 -7.95
N LEU A 81 -7.51 3.27 -7.32
CA LEU A 81 -8.22 4.43 -7.82
C LEU A 81 -7.26 5.61 -8.10
N ILE A 82 -6.07 5.57 -7.49
CA ILE A 82 -5.16 6.71 -7.40
C ILE A 82 -4.03 6.50 -8.40
N CYS A 83 -3.98 7.35 -9.43
CA CYS A 83 -3.04 7.23 -10.52
C CYS A 83 -1.57 7.29 -10.07
N VAL A 84 -0.78 6.32 -10.53
CA VAL A 84 0.68 6.32 -10.50
C VAL A 84 1.17 6.25 -11.95
N SER A 85 2.00 7.20 -12.36
CA SER A 85 2.42 7.36 -13.75
C SER A 85 3.07 6.10 -14.31
N GLY A 86 2.57 5.61 -15.44
CA GLY A 86 3.03 4.41 -16.13
C GLY A 86 2.66 3.08 -15.44
N PHE A 87 2.15 3.10 -14.20
CA PHE A 87 1.74 1.91 -13.45
C PHE A 87 0.24 1.63 -13.69
N PRO A 88 -0.20 0.37 -13.75
CA PRO A 88 -1.62 0.06 -13.99
C PRO A 88 -2.53 0.74 -12.96
N THR A 89 -3.67 1.25 -13.39
CA THR A 89 -4.73 1.75 -12.51
C THR A 89 -6.06 1.32 -13.10
N THR A 90 -6.83 0.49 -12.40
CA THR A 90 -7.98 -0.20 -13.01
C THR A 90 -9.30 0.12 -12.33
N CYS A 91 -9.27 0.76 -11.17
CA CYS A 91 -10.44 1.03 -10.33
C CYS A 91 -11.21 -0.25 -9.97
N GLY A 92 -10.54 -1.41 -9.92
CA GLY A 92 -11.18 -2.71 -9.75
C GLY A 92 -12.13 -3.08 -10.91
N SER A 93 -11.97 -2.49 -12.10
CA SER A 93 -12.86 -2.63 -13.25
C SER A 93 -12.14 -3.16 -14.49
N LYS A 94 -12.82 -4.03 -15.26
CA LYS A 94 -12.34 -4.45 -16.59
C LYS A 94 -12.40 -3.32 -17.62
N ILE A 95 -13.20 -2.28 -17.40
CA ILE A 95 -13.28 -1.13 -18.31
C ILE A 95 -11.93 -0.42 -18.44
N LEU A 96 -11.12 -0.43 -17.37
CA LEU A 96 -9.79 0.17 -17.34
C LEU A 96 -8.67 -0.87 -17.45
N GLU A 97 -8.97 -2.09 -17.91
CA GLU A 97 -7.94 -3.08 -18.21
C GLU A 97 -6.95 -2.52 -19.24
N GLY A 98 -5.66 -2.52 -18.89
CA GLY A 98 -4.60 -1.96 -19.72
C GLY A 98 -4.39 -0.44 -19.57
N PHE A 99 -5.21 0.27 -18.78
CA PHE A 99 -5.00 1.69 -18.53
C PHE A 99 -3.72 1.93 -17.71
N ARG A 100 -2.86 2.79 -18.26
CA ARG A 100 -1.63 3.26 -17.62
C ARG A 100 -1.66 4.79 -17.62
N PRO A 101 -1.89 5.45 -16.47
CA PRO A 101 -1.96 6.91 -16.40
C PRO A 101 -0.65 7.55 -16.88
N PRO A 102 -0.67 8.66 -17.64
CA PRO A 102 0.54 9.39 -18.00
C PRO A 102 0.99 10.39 -16.92
N TYR A 103 0.37 10.35 -15.73
CA TYR A 103 0.61 11.28 -14.63
C TYR A 103 0.45 10.61 -13.26
N ASN A 104 1.11 11.17 -12.26
CA ASN A 104 0.85 10.84 -10.86
C ASN A 104 -0.32 11.69 -10.33
N ALA A 105 -1.16 11.11 -9.49
CA ALA A 105 -2.03 11.92 -8.64
C ALA A 105 -1.17 12.80 -7.71
N PHE A 106 -1.63 14.01 -7.38
CA PHE A 106 -0.86 14.95 -6.55
C PHE A 106 -0.41 14.37 -5.20
N VAL A 107 -1.23 13.53 -4.58
CA VAL A 107 -0.89 12.85 -3.32
C VAL A 107 0.29 11.89 -3.50
N ILE A 108 0.41 11.21 -4.64
CA ILE A 108 1.52 10.31 -4.95
C ILE A 108 2.82 11.12 -5.08
N ASP A 109 2.80 12.23 -5.81
CA ASP A 109 3.97 13.12 -5.92
C ASP A 109 4.40 13.63 -4.54
N SER A 110 3.44 13.99 -3.69
CA SER A 110 3.69 14.48 -2.33
C SER A 110 4.34 13.41 -1.45
N LEU A 111 3.84 12.17 -1.49
CA LEU A 111 4.37 11.06 -0.68
C LEU A 111 5.75 10.61 -1.16
N ILE A 112 5.96 10.51 -2.49
CA ILE A 112 7.26 10.16 -3.08
C ILE A 112 8.31 11.22 -2.74
N LYS A 113 7.93 12.52 -2.77
CA LYS A 113 8.82 13.62 -2.36
C LYS A 113 9.26 13.49 -0.90
N GLU A 114 8.41 12.94 -0.03
CA GLU A 114 8.72 12.64 1.37
C GLU A 114 9.45 11.29 1.55
N GLY A 115 9.79 10.60 0.46
CA GLY A 115 10.59 9.37 0.43
C GLY A 115 9.80 8.07 0.62
N ALA A 116 8.48 8.10 0.47
CA ALA A 116 7.67 6.88 0.52
C ALA A 116 7.95 5.97 -0.68
N ILE A 117 7.91 4.65 -0.46
CA ILE A 117 8.08 3.63 -1.50
C ILE A 117 6.73 3.02 -1.84
N HIS A 118 6.25 3.23 -3.07
CA HIS A 118 5.04 2.58 -3.57
C HIS A 118 5.30 1.08 -3.77
N ILE A 119 4.47 0.22 -3.17
CA ILE A 119 4.58 -1.25 -3.23
C ILE A 119 3.62 -1.88 -4.23
N GLY A 120 2.55 -1.18 -4.56
CA GLY A 120 1.54 -1.71 -5.47
C GLY A 120 0.18 -1.06 -5.25
N ASN A 121 -0.75 -1.46 -6.11
CA ASN A 121 -2.13 -1.06 -6.04
C ASN A 121 -2.98 -2.14 -5.36
N THR A 122 -3.71 -1.70 -4.33
CA THR A 122 -4.61 -2.49 -3.51
C THR A 122 -5.98 -2.60 -4.14
N ASN A 123 -6.61 -3.74 -3.91
CA ASN A 123 -7.92 -4.08 -4.41
C ASN A 123 -9.02 -3.19 -3.76
N MET A 124 -10.13 -3.07 -4.47
CA MET A 124 -11.25 -2.21 -4.12
C MET A 124 -12.52 -2.65 -4.81
N ASP A 125 -13.68 -2.25 -4.29
CA ASP A 125 -14.92 -2.35 -5.06
C ASP A 125 -14.80 -1.56 -6.37
N GLU A 126 -15.37 -2.12 -7.45
CA GLU A 126 -15.36 -1.53 -8.78
C GLU A 126 -15.82 -0.06 -8.74
N PHE A 127 -14.99 0.84 -9.28
CA PHE A 127 -15.17 2.30 -9.25
C PHE A 127 -15.50 2.90 -7.87
N ALA A 128 -15.00 2.27 -6.81
CA ALA A 128 -15.22 2.64 -5.42
C ALA A 128 -16.68 2.49 -4.94
N MET A 129 -17.50 1.74 -5.67
CA MET A 129 -18.93 1.55 -5.39
C MET A 129 -19.18 0.19 -4.73
N GLY A 130 -19.10 0.17 -3.40
CA GLY A 130 -19.39 -1.00 -2.58
C GLY A 130 -18.92 -0.83 -1.15
N GLY A 131 -19.25 -1.83 -0.33
CA GLY A 131 -18.99 -1.85 1.10
C GLY A 131 -18.27 -3.11 1.59
N SER A 132 -17.82 -3.97 0.68
CA SER A 132 -17.21 -5.27 1.02
C SER A 132 -15.99 -5.64 0.18
N THR A 133 -15.70 -4.94 -0.92
CA THR A 133 -14.64 -5.28 -1.89
C THR A 133 -14.90 -6.58 -2.66
N GLU A 134 -16.12 -7.15 -2.57
CA GLU A 134 -16.51 -8.33 -3.34
C GLU A 134 -16.82 -8.01 -4.81
N ASN A 135 -17.15 -6.75 -5.13
CA ASN A 135 -17.49 -6.31 -6.48
C ASN A 135 -16.26 -6.09 -7.38
N SER A 136 -15.04 -6.30 -6.87
CA SER A 136 -13.84 -6.17 -7.69
C SER A 136 -13.84 -7.17 -8.85
N CYS A 137 -13.53 -6.71 -10.06
CA CYS A 137 -13.41 -7.61 -11.21
C CYS A 137 -12.23 -8.59 -11.11
N TYR A 138 -11.30 -8.36 -10.18
CA TYR A 138 -10.17 -9.24 -9.87
C TYR A 138 -10.54 -10.32 -8.84
N GLY A 139 -11.70 -10.21 -8.20
CA GLY A 139 -12.16 -11.10 -7.14
C GLY A 139 -12.11 -10.45 -5.74
N PRO A 140 -12.73 -11.07 -4.74
CA PRO A 140 -12.89 -10.48 -3.41
C PRO A 140 -11.56 -10.40 -2.65
N THR A 141 -11.41 -9.36 -1.83
CA THR A 141 -10.43 -9.31 -0.73
C THR A 141 -11.06 -9.89 0.54
N TYR A 142 -10.26 -10.52 1.40
CA TYR A 142 -10.70 -11.10 2.67
C TYR A 142 -10.16 -10.36 3.89
N ASN A 143 -10.86 -10.48 5.01
CA ASN A 143 -10.47 -9.84 6.28
C ASN A 143 -9.31 -10.62 6.94
N PRO A 144 -8.18 -9.96 7.30
CA PRO A 144 -7.05 -10.64 7.95
C PRO A 144 -7.35 -11.29 9.30
N TRP A 145 -8.42 -10.87 9.99
CA TRP A 145 -8.83 -11.43 11.28
C TRP A 145 -9.71 -12.68 11.14
N ASP A 146 -10.41 -12.83 10.01
CA ASP A 146 -11.28 -13.96 9.72
C ASP A 146 -11.48 -14.05 8.20
N LEU A 147 -10.85 -15.04 7.56
CA LEU A 147 -10.90 -15.25 6.11
C LEU A 147 -12.30 -15.58 5.57
N THR A 148 -13.28 -15.83 6.44
CA THR A 148 -14.69 -16.02 6.05
C THR A 148 -15.47 -14.70 5.99
N ARG A 149 -14.84 -13.57 6.31
CA ARG A 149 -15.46 -12.24 6.43
C ARG A 149 -14.89 -11.26 5.43
N VAL A 150 -15.71 -10.24 5.14
CA VAL A 150 -15.33 -9.12 4.29
C VAL A 150 -14.42 -8.15 5.03
N PRO A 151 -13.47 -7.49 4.34
CA PRO A 151 -12.63 -6.43 4.89
C PRO A 151 -13.34 -5.08 4.94
N GLY A 152 -14.61 -5.01 4.51
CA GLY A 152 -15.32 -3.76 4.25
C GLY A 152 -14.99 -3.18 2.87
N GLY A 153 -15.44 -1.96 2.61
CA GLY A 153 -15.26 -1.35 1.29
C GLY A 153 -15.58 0.15 1.25
N SER A 154 -15.15 0.86 0.21
CA SER A 154 -14.49 0.31 -0.98
C SER A 154 -12.96 0.26 -0.91
N SER A 155 -12.34 0.67 0.20
CA SER A 155 -10.89 0.52 0.44
C SER A 155 -10.54 -0.76 1.21
N GLY A 156 -11.22 -1.88 0.94
CA GLY A 156 -10.99 -3.12 1.67
C GLY A 156 -9.58 -3.69 1.49
N GLY A 157 -9.03 -3.65 0.26
CA GLY A 157 -7.63 -4.03 0.01
C GLY A 157 -6.64 -3.16 0.78
N SER A 158 -6.88 -1.84 0.86
CA SER A 158 -6.02 -0.92 1.61
C SER A 158 -6.01 -1.24 3.11
N ALA A 159 -7.18 -1.49 3.70
CA ALA A 159 -7.28 -1.83 5.12
C ALA A 159 -6.73 -3.24 5.41
N SER A 160 -7.00 -4.22 4.53
CA SER A 160 -6.47 -5.58 4.65
C SER A 160 -4.94 -5.61 4.57
N ALA A 161 -4.35 -4.85 3.64
CA ALA A 161 -2.89 -4.74 3.51
C ALA A 161 -2.22 -4.17 4.78
N VAL A 162 -2.78 -3.12 5.38
CA VAL A 162 -2.24 -2.55 6.63
C VAL A 162 -2.44 -3.50 7.81
N ALA A 163 -3.64 -4.06 7.98
CA ALA A 163 -3.97 -4.95 9.09
C ALA A 163 -3.14 -6.25 9.10
N SER A 164 -2.75 -6.72 7.92
CA SER A 164 -1.93 -7.92 7.74
C SER A 164 -0.42 -7.66 7.74
N GLY A 165 0.03 -6.40 7.85
CA GLY A 165 1.44 -6.02 7.78
C GLY A 165 2.04 -6.09 6.37
N GLN A 166 1.22 -6.13 5.33
CA GLN A 166 1.69 -6.10 3.93
C GLN A 166 2.14 -4.70 3.49
N SER A 167 1.88 -3.67 4.30
CA SER A 167 2.48 -2.34 4.15
C SER A 167 2.33 -1.53 5.44
N ILE A 168 3.29 -0.62 5.69
CA ILE A 168 3.27 0.29 6.84
C ILE A 168 2.07 1.25 6.83
N PHE A 169 1.69 1.76 5.66
CA PHE A 169 0.50 2.60 5.52
C PHE A 169 -0.12 2.46 4.14
N ALA A 170 -1.37 2.90 4.02
CA ALA A 170 -2.09 2.86 2.77
C ALA A 170 -2.88 4.13 2.51
N LEU A 171 -3.07 4.44 1.22
CA LEU A 171 -4.07 5.41 0.80
C LEU A 171 -5.38 4.70 0.47
N GLY A 172 -6.48 5.35 0.84
CA GLY A 172 -7.84 4.96 0.44
C GLY A 172 -8.59 6.15 -0.15
N SER A 173 -9.88 5.94 -0.46
CA SER A 173 -10.81 7.02 -0.78
C SER A 173 -12.10 6.81 -0.01
N ASP A 174 -12.69 7.88 0.52
CA ASP A 174 -13.91 7.83 1.35
C ASP A 174 -14.96 8.78 0.75
N THR A 175 -15.93 8.21 0.04
CA THR A 175 -17.06 8.95 -0.51
C THR A 175 -18.26 8.92 0.45
N GLY A 176 -18.48 7.78 1.11
CA GLY A 176 -19.62 7.57 2.03
C GLY A 176 -19.27 6.71 3.26
N GLY A 177 -17.99 6.61 3.61
CA GLY A 177 -17.48 5.68 4.62
C GLY A 177 -16.36 4.77 4.10
N SER A 178 -15.95 4.95 2.85
CA SER A 178 -15.12 3.96 2.15
C SER A 178 -13.67 3.84 2.65
N ILE A 179 -13.21 4.68 3.59
CA ILE A 179 -11.99 4.47 4.39
C ILE A 179 -12.37 3.98 5.80
N ARG A 180 -13.30 4.68 6.46
CA ARG A 180 -13.63 4.42 7.88
C ARG A 180 -14.28 3.05 8.10
N CYS A 181 -15.13 2.61 7.18
CA CYS A 181 -15.79 1.30 7.22
C CYS A 181 -14.77 0.14 7.16
N PRO A 182 -13.91 0.04 6.12
CA PRO A 182 -12.91 -1.03 6.08
C PRO A 182 -11.87 -0.92 7.20
N ALA A 183 -11.52 0.30 7.64
CA ALA A 183 -10.65 0.47 8.80
C ALA A 183 -11.27 -0.13 10.07
N ALA A 184 -12.56 0.12 10.32
CA ALA A 184 -13.28 -0.47 11.45
C ALA A 184 -13.39 -2.00 11.34
N PHE A 185 -13.59 -2.55 10.14
CA PHE A 185 -13.74 -4.00 9.92
C PHE A 185 -12.41 -4.74 10.08
N CYS A 186 -11.30 -4.15 9.63
CA CYS A 186 -9.97 -4.73 9.71
C CYS A 186 -9.21 -4.31 10.98
N GLY A 187 -9.84 -3.59 11.91
CA GLY A 187 -9.21 -3.22 13.18
C GLY A 187 -8.00 -2.29 13.06
N VAL A 188 -8.01 -1.37 12.07
CA VAL A 188 -6.93 -0.40 11.83
C VAL A 188 -7.44 1.04 11.95
N VAL A 189 -6.51 2.00 12.01
CA VAL A 189 -6.84 3.42 12.03
C VAL A 189 -7.04 3.92 10.60
N GLY A 190 -8.22 4.47 10.30
CA GLY A 190 -8.53 5.12 9.03
C GLY A 190 -9.10 6.53 9.25
N LEU A 191 -8.56 7.53 8.55
CA LEU A 191 -8.94 8.93 8.68
C LEU A 191 -9.46 9.49 7.34
N LYS A 192 -10.53 10.29 7.40
CA LYS A 192 -11.06 11.06 6.28
C LYS A 192 -11.12 12.55 6.61
#